data_AF-A0A7N5JRI0-F1
#
_entry.id   AF-A0A7N5JRI0-F1
#
_cell.length_a   1.000
_cell.length_b   1.000
_cell.length_c   1.000
_cell.angle_alpha   90.00
_cell.angle_beta   90.00
_cell.angle_gamma   90.00
#
_symmetry.space_group_name_H-M   'P 1'
#
loop_
_entity.id
_entity.type
_entity.pdbx_description
1 polymer ?
#
loop_
_entity_poly.entity_id
_entity_poly.type
_entity_poly.pdbx_seq_one_letter_code
_entity_poly.pdbx_strand_id
1 'polypeptide(L)'
;MSEYLLKGYRMLGDCCEECGTILLQDKQKKLYCVTCQELNSDVDKDNPALNAQAALSQVRERQLAANSDGVASAECLSSLPPARQVPRPEHCEGAASGLRAPAPAPALPASVAAPAAALTLSPLAAAEEALLQKISWASHQLQESATIERSIQLCSLIRSCAEALKSIEQLQQ
;
A
#
# COMPACT_ATOMS: atom_id res chain seq x y z
N MET A 1 -17.31 18.57 6.68
CA MET A 1 -18.57 19.18 6.15
C MET A 1 -19.00 20.46 6.87
N SER A 2 -19.49 20.42 8.12
CA SER A 2 -20.09 21.58 8.82
C SER A 2 -19.22 22.84 8.84
N GLU A 3 -17.91 22.70 9.05
CA GLU A 3 -16.93 23.79 9.05
C GLU A 3 -16.92 24.60 7.74
N TYR A 4 -17.14 23.96 6.58
CA TYR A 4 -17.17 24.65 5.28
C TYR A 4 -18.41 25.55 5.17
N LEU A 5 -19.56 25.13 5.72
CA LEU A 5 -20.76 25.96 5.78
C LEU A 5 -20.52 27.19 6.67
N LEU A 6 -19.83 27.03 7.81
CA LEU A 6 -19.42 28.14 8.68
C LEU A 6 -18.39 29.08 8.01
N LYS A 7 -17.50 28.53 7.16
CA LYS A 7 -16.63 29.33 6.27
C LYS A 7 -17.40 30.06 5.16
N GLY A 8 -18.69 29.78 4.97
CA GLY A 8 -19.57 30.43 3.99
C GLY A 8 -19.65 29.72 2.64
N TYR A 9 -19.37 28.42 2.60
CA TYR A 9 -19.61 27.58 1.41
C TYR A 9 -21.10 27.22 1.30
N ARG A 10 -21.61 27.16 0.07
CA ARG A 10 -23.01 26.79 -0.21
C ARG A 10 -23.11 25.32 -0.59
N MET A 11 -23.94 24.54 0.09
CA MET A 11 -24.27 23.18 -0.34
C MET A 11 -25.12 23.21 -1.62
N LEU A 12 -24.87 22.29 -2.55
CA LEU A 12 -25.62 22.14 -3.80
C LEU A 12 -26.55 20.93 -3.75
N GLY A 13 -27.39 20.76 -4.78
CA GLY A 13 -28.19 19.55 -4.99
C GLY A 13 -27.46 18.46 -5.77
N ASP A 14 -26.23 18.75 -6.22
CA ASP A 14 -25.43 17.92 -7.11
C ASP A 14 -24.44 17.06 -6.32
N CYS A 15 -24.15 15.85 -6.79
CA CYS A 15 -23.15 14.96 -6.21
C CYS A 15 -21.86 14.92 -7.03
N CYS A 16 -20.73 14.67 -6.37
CA CYS A 16 -19.45 14.41 -7.00
C CYS A 16 -19.49 13.07 -7.75
N GLU A 17 -19.03 13.05 -9.01
CA GLU A 17 -19.06 11.85 -9.86
C GLU A 17 -18.13 10.74 -9.33
N GLU A 18 -16.97 11.11 -8.78
CA GLU A 18 -15.94 10.19 -8.27
C GLU A 18 -16.37 9.41 -7.00
N CYS A 19 -17.09 10.07 -6.08
CA CYS A 19 -17.33 9.54 -4.72
C CYS A 19 -18.79 9.67 -4.23
N GLY A 20 -19.71 10.18 -5.05
CA GLY A 20 -21.12 10.37 -4.71
C GLY A 20 -21.43 11.41 -3.63
N THR A 21 -20.42 12.05 -3.02
CA THR A 21 -20.61 13.05 -1.96
C THR A 21 -21.22 14.33 -2.51
N ILE A 22 -22.18 14.92 -1.79
CA ILE A 22 -22.82 16.21 -2.12
C ILE A 22 -21.75 17.30 -2.31
N LEU A 23 -21.82 18.01 -3.44
CA LEU A 23 -20.91 19.11 -3.76
C LEU A 23 -21.22 20.36 -2.94
N LEU A 24 -20.14 21.05 -2.56
CA LEU A 24 -20.19 22.39 -2.00
C LEU A 24 -19.68 23.38 -3.05
N GLN A 25 -20.02 24.65 -2.87
CA GLN A 25 -19.59 25.76 -3.71
C GLN A 25 -18.92 26.83 -2.84
N ASP A 26 -17.67 27.16 -3.15
CA ASP A 26 -16.96 28.27 -2.50
C ASP A 26 -17.55 29.63 -2.93
N LYS A 27 -17.19 30.69 -2.19
CA LYS A 27 -17.48 32.10 -2.51
C LYS A 27 -17.07 32.49 -3.94
N GLN A 28 -16.04 31.86 -4.50
CA GLN A 28 -15.59 32.03 -5.88
C GLN A 28 -16.46 31.28 -6.93
N LYS A 29 -17.59 30.69 -6.52
CA LYS A 29 -18.49 29.83 -7.31
C LYS A 29 -17.88 28.51 -7.83
N LYS A 30 -16.62 28.19 -7.52
CA LYS A 30 -15.99 26.90 -7.83
C LYS A 30 -16.71 25.75 -7.10
N LEU A 31 -16.95 24.65 -7.82
CA LEU A 31 -17.41 23.38 -7.25
C LEU A 31 -16.31 22.73 -6.41
N TYR A 32 -16.69 22.11 -5.30
CA TYR A 32 -15.76 21.58 -4.29
C TYR A 32 -16.32 20.31 -3.65
N CYS A 33 -15.64 19.18 -3.85
CA CYS A 33 -15.93 17.95 -3.12
C CYS A 33 -15.03 17.87 -1.87
N VAL A 34 -15.65 17.86 -0.70
CA VAL A 34 -14.94 17.77 0.59
C VAL A 34 -14.15 16.45 0.67
N THR A 35 -14.79 15.32 0.36
CA THR A 35 -14.20 13.98 0.46
C THR A 35 -12.95 13.81 -0.39
N CYS A 36 -13.02 14.15 -1.69
CA CYS A 36 -11.87 14.02 -2.58
C CYS A 36 -10.75 14.98 -2.15
N GLN A 37 -11.06 16.26 -1.90
CA GLN A 37 -10.03 17.24 -1.59
C GLN A 37 -9.29 16.95 -0.28
N GLU A 38 -9.99 16.46 0.75
CA GLU A 38 -9.39 16.06 2.02
C GLU A 38 -8.48 14.82 1.83
N LEU A 39 -8.94 13.80 1.11
CA LEU A 39 -8.15 12.59 0.80
C LEU A 39 -6.89 12.89 -0.04
N ASN A 40 -7.01 13.69 -1.11
CA ASN A 40 -5.84 14.08 -1.92
C ASN A 40 -4.81 14.86 -1.09
N SER A 41 -5.27 15.76 -0.21
CA SER A 41 -4.39 16.61 0.60
C SER A 41 -3.56 15.85 1.65
N ASP A 42 -3.88 14.60 1.94
CA ASP A 42 -3.09 13.74 2.81
C ASP A 42 -1.94 13.07 2.03
N VAL A 43 -2.26 12.47 0.88
CA VAL A 43 -1.31 11.76 0.00
C VAL A 43 -0.17 12.65 -0.50
N ASP A 44 -0.43 13.94 -0.73
CA ASP A 44 0.59 14.92 -1.15
C ASP A 44 1.74 15.08 -0.15
N LYS A 45 1.54 14.78 1.14
CA LYS A 45 2.54 14.99 2.20
C LYS A 45 3.67 13.95 2.15
N ASP A 46 3.32 12.70 1.87
CA ASP A 46 4.24 11.55 1.95
C ASP A 46 4.82 11.15 0.59
N ASN A 47 4.50 11.87 -0.48
CA ASN A 47 5.01 11.60 -1.82
C ASN A 47 6.52 11.95 -1.93
N PRO A 48 7.42 10.96 -2.09
CA PRO A 48 8.86 11.20 -2.11
C PRO A 48 9.34 11.91 -3.39
N ALA A 49 8.53 11.98 -4.45
CA ALA A 49 8.86 12.70 -5.67
C ALA A 49 8.56 14.21 -5.56
N LEU A 50 7.70 14.62 -4.61
CA LEU A 50 7.29 16.01 -4.40
C LEU A 50 7.82 16.60 -3.09
N ASN A 51 8.09 15.77 -2.08
CA ASN A 51 8.58 16.18 -0.77
C ASN A 51 9.95 15.54 -0.46
N ALA A 52 11.00 16.38 -0.40
CA ALA A 52 12.36 15.95 -0.06
C ALA A 52 12.48 15.33 1.36
N GLN A 53 11.65 15.74 2.31
CA GLN A 53 11.64 15.16 3.66
C GLN A 53 11.05 13.73 3.65
N ALA A 54 10.02 13.48 2.85
CA ALA A 54 9.47 12.14 2.66
C ALA A 54 10.49 11.21 1.96
N ALA A 55 11.22 11.72 0.95
CA ALA A 55 12.31 10.99 0.32
C ALA A 55 13.41 10.58 1.32
N LEU A 56 13.82 11.49 2.21
CA LEU A 56 14.80 11.20 3.27
C LEU A 56 14.29 10.19 4.30
N SER A 57 12.99 10.22 4.64
CA SER A 57 12.39 9.21 5.53
C SER A 57 12.42 7.82 4.89
N GLN A 58 11.96 7.68 3.65
CA GLN A 58 11.98 6.40 2.94
C GLN A 58 13.41 5.84 2.76
N VAL A 59 14.42 6.69 2.54
CA VAL A 59 15.82 6.23 2.49
C VAL A 59 16.29 5.72 3.85
N ARG A 60 15.96 6.42 4.95
CA ARG A 60 16.28 5.98 6.32
C ARG A 60 15.57 4.67 6.67
N GLU A 61 14.29 4.54 6.37
CA GLU A 61 13.50 3.34 6.62
C GLU A 61 14.07 2.12 5.88
N ARG A 62 14.44 2.30 4.60
CA ARG A 62 15.12 1.24 3.81
C ARG A 62 16.48 0.85 4.40
N GLN A 63 17.26 1.82 4.91
CA GLN A 63 18.53 1.54 5.60
C GLN A 63 18.33 0.78 6.92
N LEU A 64 17.31 1.13 7.70
CA LEU A 64 16.98 0.46 8.96
C LEU A 64 16.43 -0.96 8.74
N ALA A 65 15.63 -1.17 7.69
CA ALA A 65 15.18 -2.49 7.26
C ALA A 65 16.37 -3.36 6.82
N ALA A 66 17.22 -2.86 5.90
CA ALA A 66 18.39 -3.59 5.42
C ALA A 66 19.39 -3.95 6.54
N ASN A 67 19.51 -3.12 7.58
CA ASN A 67 20.32 -3.42 8.76
C ASN A 67 19.67 -4.45 9.71
N SER A 68 18.35 -4.67 9.63
CA SER A 68 17.64 -5.67 10.47
C SER A 68 17.85 -7.10 9.98
N ASP A 69 17.93 -7.30 8.66
CA ASP A 69 18.34 -8.57 8.04
C ASP A 69 19.87 -8.81 8.14
N GLY A 70 20.63 -7.83 8.67
CA GLY A 70 22.10 -7.76 8.63
C GLY A 70 22.86 -8.38 9.80
N VAL A 71 22.26 -9.27 10.61
CA VAL A 71 22.92 -9.86 11.80
C VAL A 71 23.40 -11.30 11.55
N ALA A 72 24.14 -11.51 10.45
CA ALA A 72 24.97 -12.69 10.24
C ALA A 72 26.19 -12.37 9.34
N SER A 73 27.38 -12.73 9.83
CA SER A 73 28.62 -12.90 9.02
C SER A 73 29.25 -11.68 8.34
N ALA A 74 29.95 -10.83 9.12
CA ALA A 74 31.07 -10.04 8.61
C ALA A 74 32.06 -9.66 9.74
N GLU A 75 33.19 -10.38 9.85
CA GLU A 75 34.37 -9.96 10.62
C GLU A 75 35.55 -9.66 9.69
N CYS A 76 36.49 -8.82 10.17
CA CYS A 76 37.82 -8.59 9.59
C CYS A 76 37.85 -7.83 8.23
N LEU A 77 38.72 -6.83 7.98
CA LEU A 77 39.90 -6.28 8.69
C LEU A 77 39.99 -4.75 8.50
N SER A 78 40.47 -4.00 9.51
CA SER A 78 41.69 -3.15 9.40
C SER A 78 41.96 -2.25 10.64
N SER A 79 43.25 -2.22 11.04
CA SER A 79 43.95 -1.14 11.77
C SER A 79 43.65 -0.86 13.26
N LEU A 80 44.72 -1.01 14.06
CA LEU A 80 44.95 -0.71 15.49
C LEU A 80 46.00 0.44 15.61
N PRO A 81 46.46 0.89 16.81
CA PRO A 81 45.92 1.03 18.18
C PRO A 81 46.08 2.53 18.64
N PRO A 82 46.34 2.97 19.91
CA PRO A 82 46.26 2.33 21.25
C PRO A 82 45.58 3.15 22.38
N ALA A 83 45.12 2.49 23.45
CA ALA A 83 45.39 2.85 24.86
C ALA A 83 44.73 1.89 25.88
N ARG A 84 45.24 1.89 27.13
CA ARG A 84 44.69 1.26 28.36
C ARG A 84 43.26 1.80 28.66
N GLN A 85 42.39 1.18 29.47
CA GLN A 85 42.59 0.61 30.83
C GLN A 85 41.53 -0.47 31.19
N VAL A 86 41.70 -1.13 32.34
CA VAL A 86 40.75 -2.10 32.96
C VAL A 86 40.53 -1.63 34.41
N PRO A 87 39.27 -1.55 34.91
CA PRO A 87 38.83 -2.59 35.84
C PRO A 87 37.35 -3.01 35.75
N ARG A 88 37.12 -4.31 35.97
CA ARG A 88 35.89 -4.95 36.52
C ARG A 88 35.47 -4.20 37.82
N PRO A 89 34.17 -4.03 38.19
CA PRO A 89 33.15 -5.11 38.26
C PRO A 89 31.70 -4.62 37.90
N GLU A 90 30.54 -5.23 38.25
CA GLU A 90 30.16 -6.43 39.05
C GLU A 90 28.75 -6.97 38.68
N HIS A 91 28.32 -8.04 39.36
CA HIS A 91 26.94 -8.53 39.60
C HIS A 91 26.40 -9.70 38.73
N CYS A 92 26.23 -10.82 39.44
CA CYS A 92 25.36 -12.00 39.27
C CYS A 92 23.90 -11.74 38.80
N GLU A 93 23.00 -12.70 38.57
CA GLU A 93 23.01 -14.18 38.50
C GLU A 93 21.82 -14.61 37.61
N GLY A 94 21.84 -15.82 37.03
CA GLY A 94 20.69 -16.34 36.26
C GLY A 94 20.94 -17.69 35.59
N ALA A 95 20.34 -18.75 36.14
CA ALA A 95 20.40 -20.16 35.71
C ALA A 95 20.35 -20.37 34.16
N ALA A 96 21.15 -21.26 33.54
CA ALA A 96 21.16 -22.73 33.67
C ALA A 96 19.78 -23.36 33.37
N SER A 97 19.62 -24.36 32.48
CA SER A 97 20.56 -25.43 32.09
C SER A 97 20.51 -25.78 30.58
N GLY A 98 21.29 -26.79 30.15
CA GLY A 98 21.46 -27.23 28.75
C GLY A 98 20.24 -27.89 28.05
N LEU A 99 20.37 -28.57 26.91
CA LEU A 99 21.41 -29.53 26.53
C LEU A 99 21.75 -29.56 25.00
N ARG A 100 22.97 -30.05 24.69
CA ARG A 100 23.50 -30.63 23.43
C ARG A 100 22.70 -30.51 22.09
N ALA A 101 23.28 -29.77 21.13
CA ALA A 101 23.82 -30.18 19.80
C ALA A 101 23.23 -31.38 18.99
N PRO A 102 23.48 -31.48 17.66
CA PRO A 102 23.85 -30.49 16.63
C PRO A 102 22.86 -30.48 15.42
N ALA A 103 23.17 -29.73 14.35
CA ALA A 103 22.36 -29.67 13.12
C ALA A 103 22.34 -30.98 12.29
N PRO A 104 21.27 -31.19 11.51
CA PRO A 104 21.43 -31.19 10.06
C PRO A 104 20.48 -30.21 9.33
N ALA A 105 20.87 -29.76 8.14
CA ALA A 105 20.08 -28.81 7.35
C ALA A 105 18.99 -29.51 6.50
N PRO A 106 17.74 -29.00 6.46
CA PRO A 106 16.79 -29.30 5.39
C PRO A 106 17.22 -28.60 4.09
N ALA A 107 17.03 -29.26 2.95
CA ALA A 107 17.45 -28.72 1.65
C ALA A 107 16.55 -27.59 1.14
N LEU A 108 17.14 -26.69 0.34
CA LEU A 108 16.39 -25.75 -0.50
C LEU A 108 15.49 -26.54 -1.48
N PRO A 109 14.17 -26.27 -1.56
CA PRO A 109 13.40 -26.67 -2.71
C PRO A 109 13.91 -25.88 -3.92
N ALA A 110 14.52 -26.57 -4.88
CA ALA A 110 15.10 -25.94 -6.05
C ALA A 110 14.05 -25.21 -6.90
N SER A 111 14.47 -24.16 -7.60
CA SER A 111 13.67 -23.52 -8.64
C SER A 111 13.26 -24.57 -9.69
N VAL A 112 11.96 -24.91 -9.74
CA VAL A 112 11.42 -25.78 -10.78
C VAL A 112 11.08 -24.95 -12.02
N ALA A 113 11.37 -25.50 -13.19
CA ALA A 113 11.39 -24.77 -14.45
C ALA A 113 10.07 -24.04 -14.77
N ALA A 114 10.20 -22.85 -15.36
CA ALA A 114 9.08 -22.15 -15.96
C ALA A 114 8.50 -22.96 -17.15
N PRO A 115 7.17 -23.13 -17.25
CA PRO A 115 6.55 -23.59 -18.49
C PRO A 115 6.56 -22.44 -19.50
N ALA A 116 7.46 -22.51 -20.49
CA ALA A 116 7.54 -21.54 -21.58
C ALA A 116 6.37 -21.71 -22.57
N ALA A 117 5.17 -21.28 -22.16
CA ALA A 117 3.94 -21.34 -22.95
C ALA A 117 2.99 -20.14 -22.70
N ALA A 118 3.50 -19.03 -22.16
CA ALA A 118 2.75 -17.78 -22.08
C ALA A 118 2.62 -17.17 -23.48
N LEU A 119 1.49 -17.44 -24.16
CA LEU A 119 1.03 -16.62 -25.27
C LEU A 119 1.00 -15.16 -24.80
N THR A 120 1.54 -14.24 -25.61
CA THR A 120 1.61 -12.82 -25.28
C THR A 120 0.24 -12.15 -25.45
N LEU A 121 -0.70 -12.53 -24.58
CA LEU A 121 -1.89 -11.72 -24.30
C LEU A 121 -1.38 -10.35 -23.86
N SER A 122 -1.95 -9.27 -24.40
CA SER A 122 -1.55 -7.93 -23.95
C SER A 122 -1.89 -7.79 -22.45
N PRO A 123 -1.07 -7.08 -21.65
CA PRO A 123 -1.40 -6.84 -20.25
C PRO A 123 -2.75 -6.10 -20.11
N LEU A 124 -3.14 -5.39 -21.16
CA LEU A 124 -4.39 -4.69 -21.33
C LEU A 124 -5.59 -5.67 -21.45
N ALA A 125 -5.51 -6.69 -22.30
CA ALA A 125 -6.54 -7.74 -22.40
C ALA A 125 -6.58 -8.65 -21.16
N ALA A 126 -5.45 -8.88 -20.50
CA ALA A 126 -5.41 -9.58 -19.21
C ALA A 126 -6.13 -8.78 -18.09
N ALA A 127 -6.02 -7.45 -18.10
CA ALA A 127 -6.76 -6.58 -17.19
C ALA A 127 -8.26 -6.53 -17.53
N GLU A 128 -8.62 -6.51 -18.82
CA GLU A 128 -10.00 -6.55 -19.32
C GLU A 128 -10.75 -7.79 -18.80
N GLU A 129 -10.19 -8.98 -19.01
CA GLU A 129 -10.71 -10.25 -18.50
C GLU A 129 -10.85 -10.26 -16.97
N ALA A 130 -9.82 -9.78 -16.25
CA ALA A 130 -9.85 -9.72 -14.79
C ALA A 130 -10.96 -8.78 -14.25
N LEU A 131 -11.24 -7.67 -14.94
CA LEU A 131 -12.33 -6.75 -14.60
C LEU A 131 -13.71 -7.37 -14.89
N LEU A 132 -13.87 -8.04 -16.03
CA LEU A 132 -15.11 -8.76 -16.38
C LEU A 132 -15.42 -9.88 -15.39
N GLN A 133 -14.41 -10.67 -15.00
CA GLN A 133 -14.54 -11.66 -13.92
C GLN A 133 -14.93 -11.01 -12.58
N LYS A 134 -14.39 -9.83 -12.26
CA LYS A 134 -14.73 -9.12 -11.01
C LYS A 134 -16.15 -8.57 -11.01
N ILE A 135 -16.64 -8.06 -12.14
CA ILE A 135 -18.04 -7.63 -12.32
C ILE A 135 -18.99 -8.82 -12.17
N SER A 136 -18.66 -9.97 -12.78
CA SER A 136 -19.44 -11.21 -12.64
C SER A 136 -19.53 -11.67 -11.18
N TRP A 137 -18.39 -11.76 -10.49
CA TRP A 137 -18.34 -12.10 -9.06
C TRP A 137 -19.14 -11.11 -8.19
N ALA A 138 -18.99 -9.81 -8.42
CA ALA A 138 -19.69 -8.79 -7.65
C ALA A 138 -21.21 -8.83 -7.89
N SER A 139 -21.64 -9.12 -9.13
CA SER A 139 -23.05 -9.28 -9.49
C SER A 139 -23.69 -10.49 -8.81
N HIS A 140 -22.96 -11.61 -8.71
CA HIS A 140 -23.43 -12.78 -7.98
C HIS A 140 -23.50 -12.52 -6.46
N GLN A 141 -22.44 -11.92 -5.88
CA GLN A 141 -22.43 -11.54 -4.46
C GLN A 141 -23.50 -10.50 -4.10
N LEU A 142 -23.93 -9.67 -5.05
CA LEU A 142 -25.02 -8.71 -4.86
C LEU A 142 -26.37 -9.40 -4.69
N GLN A 143 -26.62 -10.50 -5.41
CA GLN A 143 -27.82 -11.32 -5.26
C GLN A 143 -27.88 -12.04 -3.90
N GLU A 144 -26.73 -12.42 -3.35
CA GLU A 144 -26.62 -13.06 -2.02
C GLU A 144 -26.61 -12.04 -0.85
N SER A 145 -26.52 -10.73 -1.13
CA SER A 145 -26.30 -9.70 -0.10
C SER A 145 -27.59 -9.22 0.57
N ALA A 146 -27.84 -9.71 1.78
CA ALA A 146 -28.95 -9.27 2.62
C ALA A 146 -28.76 -7.90 3.32
N THR A 147 -27.59 -7.25 3.18
CA THR A 147 -27.28 -5.97 3.84
C THR A 147 -27.08 -4.83 2.83
N ILE A 148 -27.81 -3.73 3.02
CA ILE A 148 -27.82 -2.57 2.10
C ILE A 148 -26.41 -2.00 1.90
N GLU A 149 -25.62 -1.89 2.97
CA GLU A 149 -24.23 -1.41 2.93
C GLU A 149 -23.36 -2.26 1.99
N ARG A 150 -23.42 -3.60 2.10
CA ARG A 150 -22.66 -4.51 1.23
C ARG A 150 -23.12 -4.39 -0.22
N SER A 151 -24.42 -4.23 -0.45
CA SER A 151 -24.97 -4.02 -1.78
C SER A 151 -24.54 -2.69 -2.41
N ILE A 152 -24.43 -1.61 -1.62
CA ILE A 152 -23.86 -0.32 -2.07
C ILE A 152 -22.39 -0.50 -2.47
N GLN A 153 -21.58 -1.17 -1.64
CA GLN A 153 -20.17 -1.41 -1.91
C GLN A 153 -19.94 -2.25 -3.17
N LEU A 154 -20.76 -3.29 -3.40
CA LEU A 154 -20.72 -4.11 -4.61
C LEU A 154 -21.17 -3.34 -5.86
N CYS A 155 -22.23 -2.52 -5.78
CA CYS A 155 -22.64 -1.63 -6.87
C CYS A 155 -21.58 -0.57 -7.21
N SER A 156 -20.84 -0.08 -6.21
CA SER A 156 -19.70 0.83 -6.41
C SER A 156 -18.56 0.13 -7.15
N LEU A 157 -18.16 -1.07 -6.69
CA LEU A 157 -17.14 -1.89 -7.34
C LEU A 157 -17.47 -2.20 -8.81
N ILE A 158 -18.72 -2.58 -9.11
CA ILE A 158 -19.17 -2.84 -10.48
C ILE A 158 -19.01 -1.59 -11.36
N ARG A 159 -19.34 -0.40 -10.83
CA ARG A 159 -19.19 0.87 -11.53
C ARG A 159 -17.73 1.17 -11.84
N SER A 160 -16.85 1.12 -10.84
CA SER A 160 -15.42 1.41 -11.03
C SER A 160 -14.74 0.41 -11.99
N CYS A 161 -15.16 -0.86 -12.00
CA CYS A 161 -14.70 -1.82 -13.01
C CYS A 161 -15.19 -1.48 -14.43
N ALA A 162 -16.45 -1.02 -14.59
CA ALA A 162 -16.98 -0.60 -15.89
C ALA A 162 -16.37 0.72 -16.39
N GLU A 163 -15.93 1.61 -15.49
CA GLU A 163 -15.17 2.81 -15.82
C GLU A 163 -13.75 2.47 -16.25
N ALA A 164 -13.07 1.58 -15.52
CA ALA A 164 -11.76 1.06 -15.91
C ALA A 164 -11.77 0.35 -17.27
N LEU A 165 -12.82 -0.43 -17.59
CA LEU A 165 -12.98 -1.04 -18.91
C LEU A 165 -13.05 0.01 -20.04
N LYS A 166 -13.78 1.11 -19.87
CA LYS A 166 -13.79 2.21 -20.86
C LYS A 166 -12.42 2.86 -21.03
N SER A 167 -11.67 3.04 -19.94
CA SER A 167 -10.29 3.53 -20.01
C SER A 167 -9.36 2.55 -20.74
N ILE A 168 -9.63 1.24 -20.63
CA ILE A 168 -8.93 0.20 -21.39
C ILE A 168 -9.29 0.30 -22.88
N GLU A 169 -10.57 0.39 -23.25
CA GLU A 169 -11.02 0.56 -24.64
C GLU A 169 -10.44 1.82 -25.31
N GLN A 170 -10.27 2.91 -24.55
CA GLN A 170 -9.64 4.16 -25.01
C GLN A 170 -8.13 4.03 -25.26
N LEU A 171 -7.46 3.07 -24.62
CA LEU A 171 -6.03 2.78 -24.82
C LEU A 171 -5.78 1.74 -25.93
N GLN A 172 -6.83 1.20 -26.55
CA GLN A 172 -6.76 0.28 -27.70
C GLN A 172 -6.96 0.98 -29.06
N GLN A 173 -7.20 2.30 -29.08
CA GLN A 173 -7.54 3.12 -30.26
C GLN A 173 -6.37 4.01 -30.71
#